data_AF-A0A9X4NJJ4-F1
#
_entry.id   AF-A0A9X4NJJ4-F1
#
_cell.length_a   1.000
_cell.length_b   1.000
_cell.length_c   1.000
_cell.angle_alpha   90.00
_cell.angle_beta   90.00
_cell.angle_gamma   90.00
#
_symmetry.space_group_name_H-M   'P 1'
#
loop_
_entity.id
_entity.type
_entity.pdbx_description
1 polymer ?
#
loop_
_entity_poly.entity_id
_entity_poly.type
_entity_poly.pdbx_seq_one_letter_code
_entity_poly.pdbx_strand_id
1 'polypeptide(L)' 'VKNDASKDATISYNKQEITLIYEKLNPVPVTVHYVDDEGKTIHFDENLTGYYGQKVSANIMDINGYRFKKVKNDASKDA' A
#
# COMPACT_ATOMS: atom_id res chain seq x y z
N VAL A 1 3.80 -9.17 3.00
CA VAL A 1 3.90 -10.39 3.84
C VAL A 1 3.26 -11.53 3.07
N LYS A 2 3.96 -12.65 2.86
CA LYS A 2 3.43 -13.80 2.10
C LYS A 2 2.30 -14.43 2.93
N ASN A 3 1.06 -14.38 2.45
CA ASN A 3 -0.10 -15.00 3.09
C ASN A 3 -0.40 -16.38 2.51
N ASP A 4 0.65 -17.17 2.26
CA ASP A 4 0.50 -18.56 1.80
C ASP A 4 0.86 -19.49 2.96
N ALA A 5 0.06 -19.44 4.02
CA ALA A 5 -0.03 -20.55 4.96
C ALA A 5 -1.09 -21.53 4.44
N SER A 6 -0.79 -22.27 3.38
CA SER A 6 -1.53 -23.50 3.11
C SER A 6 -1.14 -24.50 4.20
N LYS A 7 -1.97 -24.59 5.25
CA LYS A 7 -1.91 -25.71 6.19
C LYS A 7 -2.73 -26.84 5.58
N ASP A 8 -2.08 -27.66 4.76
CA ASP A 8 -2.70 -28.86 4.22
C ASP A 8 -3.00 -29.81 5.40
N ALA A 9 -4.29 -30.11 5.61
CA ALA A 9 -4.76 -31.02 6.65
C ALA A 9 -5.39 -32.25 6.00
N THR A 10 -4.89 -33.44 6.34
CA THR A 10 -5.49 -34.70 5.90
C THR A 10 -6.78 -34.96 6.69
N ILE A 11 -7.92 -34.96 6.00
CA ILE A 11 -9.24 -35.17 6.60
C ILE A 11 -9.42 -36.66 6.96
N SER A 12 -10.01 -36.95 8.13
CA SER A 12 -10.32 -38.27 8.68
C SER A 12 -11.80 -38.35 9.09
N TYR A 13 -12.28 -39.55 9.47
CA TYR A 13 -13.71 -39.82 9.73
C TYR A 13 -14.32 -39.11 10.95
N ASN A 14 -13.50 -38.47 11.79
CA ASN A 14 -13.96 -37.74 12.97
C ASN A 14 -14.16 -36.25 12.64
N LYS A 15 -14.98 -35.54 13.42
CA LYS A 15 -15.15 -34.08 13.31
C LYS A 15 -13.78 -33.38 13.46
N GLN A 16 -13.43 -32.52 12.51
CA GLN A 16 -12.21 -31.70 12.54
C GLN A 16 -12.58 -30.23 12.56
N GLU A 17 -11.84 -29.44 13.32
CA GLU A 17 -11.98 -27.98 13.38
C GLU A 17 -10.61 -27.34 13.10
N ILE A 18 -10.56 -26.43 12.12
CA ILE A 18 -9.38 -25.63 11.81
C ILE A 18 -9.67 -24.20 12.28
N THR A 19 -8.87 -23.72 13.24
CA THR A 19 -8.95 -22.33 13.71
C THR A 19 -7.77 -21.54 13.15
N LEU A 20 -8.09 -20.50 12.36
CA LEU A 20 -7.13 -19.54 11.85
C LEU A 20 -7.17 -18.28 12.72
N ILE A 21 -6.01 -17.83 13.18
CA ILE A 21 -5.87 -16.60 13.97
C ILE A 21 -5.17 -15.58 13.09
N TYR A 22 -5.79 -14.41 12.95
CA TYR A 22 -5.28 -13.31 12.14
C TYR A 22 -4.98 -12.10 13.03
N GLU A 23 -3.92 -11.37 12.69
CA GLU A 23 -3.62 -10.08 13.28
C GLU A 23 -4.41 -8.97 12.57
N LYS A 24 -5.01 -8.06 13.34
CA LYS A 24 -5.63 -6.86 12.79
C LYS A 24 -4.55 -5.83 12.49
N LEU A 25 -4.38 -5.51 11.21
CA LEU A 25 -3.52 -4.40 10.80
C LEU A 25 -4.28 -3.08 10.84
N ASN A 26 -3.62 -2.01 11.30
CA ASN A 26 -4.14 -0.65 11.21
C ASN A 26 -3.65 0.01 9.92
N PRO A 27 -4.52 0.72 9.17
CA PRO A 27 -4.09 1.49 8.03
C PRO A 27 -3.23 2.68 8.48
N VAL A 28 -2.23 3.02 7.67
CA VAL A 28 -1.34 4.16 7.82
C VAL A 28 -1.68 5.18 6.74
N PRO A 29 -1.81 6.49 7.06
CA PRO A 29 -2.05 7.52 6.07
C PRO A 29 -0.82 7.72 5.17
N VAL A 30 -1.07 8.00 3.90
CA VAL A 30 -0.05 8.33 2.89
C VAL A 30 -0.48 9.62 2.19
N THR A 31 0.35 10.64 2.21
CA THR A 31 0.09 11.90 1.50
C THR A 31 0.86 11.93 0.19
N VAL A 32 0.15 12.13 -0.91
CA VAL A 32 0.73 12.31 -2.25
C VAL A 32 0.81 13.79 -2.55
N HIS A 33 2.04 14.28 -2.73
CA HIS A 33 2.31 15.66 -3.12
C HIS A 33 2.53 15.76 -4.63
N TYR A 34 1.80 16.65 -5.28
CA TYR A 34 1.97 16.97 -6.69
C TYR A 34 2.78 18.27 -6.81
N VAL A 35 4.09 18.13 -7.06
CA VAL A 35 5.05 19.24 -7.12
C VAL A 35 5.79 19.30 -8.45
N ASP A 36 6.29 20.48 -8.80
CA ASP A 36 7.22 20.65 -9.92
C ASP A 36 8.70 20.36 -9.51
N ASP A 37 9.64 20.58 -10.44
CA ASP A 37 11.07 20.35 -10.22
C ASP A 37 11.68 21.29 -9.15
N GLU A 38 11.02 22.41 -8.83
CA GLU A 38 11.43 23.36 -7.79
C GLU A 38 10.80 23.02 -6.42
N GLY A 39 9.92 22.02 -6.37
CA GLY A 39 9.21 21.61 -5.17
C GLY A 39 7.96 22.44 -4.87
N LYS A 40 7.50 23.28 -5.81
CA LYS A 40 6.27 24.04 -5.65
C LYS A 40 5.06 23.13 -5.90
N THR A 41 4.07 23.19 -5.02
CA THR A 41 2.79 22.50 -5.18
C THR A 41 2.04 23.03 -6.40
N ILE A 42 1.66 22.12 -7.30
CA ILE A 42 0.96 22.41 -8.56
C ILE A 42 -0.44 21.80 -8.62
N HIS A 43 -0.79 20.95 -7.65
CA HIS A 43 -2.12 20.40 -7.46
C HIS A 43 -2.33 20.05 -5.98
N PHE A 44 -3.60 19.97 -5.54
CA PHE A 44 -3.94 19.57 -4.17
C PHE A 44 -3.38 18.19 -3.83
N ASP A 45 -2.97 18.05 -2.57
CA ASP A 45 -2.53 16.78 -2.00
C ASP A 45 -3.65 15.75 -2.03
N GLU A 46 -3.28 14.50 -2.30
CA GLU A 46 -4.18 13.36 -2.19
C GLU A 46 -3.83 12.54 -0.96
N ASN A 47 -4.85 12.24 -0.15
CA ASN A 47 -4.70 11.39 1.04
C ASN A 47 -5.11 9.96 0.69
N LEU A 48 -4.13 9.06 0.74
CA LEU A 48 -4.31 7.63 0.58
C LEU A 48 -4.19 6.94 1.94
N THR A 49 -4.64 5.70 2.00
CA THR A 49 -4.39 4.81 3.15
C THR A 49 -3.78 3.52 2.64
N GLY A 50 -2.78 3.02 3.38
CA GLY A 50 -2.09 1.78 3.06
C GLY A 50 -1.84 0.95 4.31
N TYR A 51 -1.62 -0.34 4.12
CA TYR A 51 -1.17 -1.22 5.20
C TYR A 51 0.34 -1.39 5.14
N TYR A 52 0.97 -1.53 6.30
CA TYR A 52 2.41 -1.80 6.38
C TYR A 52 2.80 -3.02 5.53
N GLY A 53 3.87 -2.86 4.75
CA GLY A 53 4.39 -3.91 3.87
C GLY A 53 3.51 -4.23 2.64
N GLN A 54 2.48 -3.44 2.36
CA GLN A 54 1.69 -3.50 1.12
C GLN A 54 2.07 -2.36 0.17
N LYS A 55 1.82 -2.57 -1.12
CA LYS A 55 2.03 -1.53 -2.13
C LYS A 55 0.85 -0.56 -2.11
N VAL A 56 1.15 0.73 -2.22
CA VAL A 56 0.18 1.80 -2.46
C VAL A 56 0.43 2.35 -3.86
N SER A 57 -0.64 2.69 -4.59
CA SER A 57 -0.56 3.30 -5.91
C SER A 57 -1.27 4.65 -5.89
N ALA A 58 -0.58 5.67 -6.40
CA ALA A 58 -1.13 7.01 -6.59
C ALA A 58 -1.47 7.23 -8.06
N ASN A 59 -2.48 8.06 -8.33
CA ASN A 59 -2.87 8.38 -9.69
C ASN A 59 -1.96 9.47 -10.27
N ILE A 60 -1.62 9.34 -11.54
CA ILE A 60 -0.97 10.44 -12.27
C ILE A 60 -2.08 11.36 -12.77
N MET A 61 -2.04 12.62 -12.35
CA MET A 61 -3.03 13.63 -12.72
C MET A 61 -2.63 14.34 -14.02
N ASP A 62 -3.62 14.64 -14.86
CA ASP A 62 -3.46 15.58 -15.96
C ASP A 62 -3.61 17.01 -15.41
N ILE A 63 -2.49 17.71 -15.29
CA ILE A 63 -2.43 19.06 -14.72
C ILE A 63 -2.07 20.00 -15.87
N ASN A 64 -2.96 20.94 -16.19
CA ASN A 64 -2.79 21.83 -17.34
C ASN A 64 -1.43 22.57 -17.31
N GLY A 65 -0.65 22.45 -18.38
CA GLY A 65 0.70 23.01 -18.49
C GLY A 65 1.82 22.15 -17.92
N TYR A 66 1.51 20.99 -17.33
CA TYR A 66 2.49 20.08 -16.75
C TYR A 66 2.39 18.68 -17.38
N ARG A 67 3.52 17.99 -17.47
CA ARG A 67 3.59 16.58 -17.87
C ARG A 67 4.32 15.80 -16.79
N PHE A 68 3.80 14.62 -16.45
CA PHE A 68 4.47 13.73 -15.52
C PHE A 68 5.91 13.45 -15.95
N LYS A 69 6.85 13.59 -15.00
CA LYS A 69 8.29 13.41 -15.23
C LYS A 69 8.85 12.19 -14.50
N LYS A 70 8.61 12.09 -13.19
CA LYS A 70 9.09 11.00 -12.33
C LYS A 70 8.38 11.02 -10.97
N VAL A 71 8.43 9.90 -10.27
CA VAL A 71 8.16 9.84 -8.83
C VAL A 71 9.45 10.14 -8.07
N LYS A 72 9.42 11.07 -7.11
CA LYS A 72 10.45 11.19 -6.07
C LYS A 72 9.99 10.32 -4.91
N ASN A 73 10.55 9.12 -4.79
CA ASN A 73 10.20 8.25 -3.67
C ASN A 73 10.88 8.80 -2.42
N ASP A 74 10.10 9.21 -1.41
CA ASP A 74 10.59 9.49 -0.05
C ASP A 74 10.32 8.32 0.89
N ALA A 75 10.07 7.13 0.32
CA ALA A 75 10.03 5.90 1.07
C ALA A 75 11.46 5.62 1.55
N SER A 76 11.80 6.15 2.73
CA SER A 76 12.82 5.58 3.59
C SER A 76 12.66 4.07 3.52
N LYS A 77 13.69 3.42 2.97
CA LYS A 77 13.89 2.00 3.17
C LYS A 77 14.11 1.83 4.67
N ASP A 78 13.04 1.62 5.41
CA ASP A 78 13.14 1.00 6.72
C ASP A 78 13.39 -0.49 6.44
N ALA A 79 14.66 -0.79 6.20
CA ALA A 79 15.25 -2.11 6.19
C ALA A 79 15.59 -2.53 7.62
#